data_AF-A0A653D9K6-F1
#
_entry.id   AF-A0A653D9K6-F1
#
_cell.length_a   1.000
_cell.length_b   1.000
_cell.length_c   1.000
_cell.angle_alpha   90.00
_cell.angle_beta   90.00
_cell.angle_gamma   90.00
#
_symmetry.space_group_name_H-M   'P 1'
#
loop_
_entity.id
_entity.type
_entity.pdbx_description
1 polymer ?
#
loop_
_entity_poly.entity_id
_entity_poly.type
_entity_poly.pdbx_seq_one_letter_code
_entity_poly.pdbx_strand_id
1 'polypeptide(L)' 'MEMWCNENSITSCIETSAKNASNVQEAFKMAVQHWLRLETRADRNESPINDTVDLTKNSSSSRVSCCMATGDE' A
#
# COMPACT_ATOMS: atom_id res chain seq x y z
N MET A 1 1.70 -24.97 -7.24
CA MET A 1 2.27 -23.78 -6.57
C MET A 1 2.01 -22.52 -7.40
N GLU A 2 2.32 -22.54 -8.69
CA GLU A 2 2.06 -21.41 -9.62
C GLU A 2 0.61 -20.92 -9.63
N MET A 3 -0.38 -21.82 -9.66
CA MET A 3 -1.80 -21.42 -9.62
C MET A 3 -2.13 -20.59 -8.38
N TRP A 4 -1.69 -21.02 -7.20
CA TRP A 4 -1.92 -20.29 -5.95
C TRP A 4 -1.21 -18.93 -5.94
N CYS A 5 0.02 -18.87 -6.46
CA CYS A 5 0.75 -17.60 -6.58
C CYS A 5 0.00 -16.62 -7.49
N ASN A 6 -0.53 -17.08 -8.62
CA ASN A 6 -1.32 -16.27 -9.53
C ASN A 6 -2.62 -15.77 -8.88
N GLU A 7 -3.34 -16.65 -8.19
CA GLU A 7 -4.58 -16.32 -7.48
C GLU A 7 -4.37 -15.26 -6.38
N ASN A 8 -3.19 -15.25 -5.75
CA ASN A 8 -2.88 -14.35 -4.64
C ASN A 8 -2.01 -13.15 -5.05
N SER A 9 -1.84 -12.89 -6.36
CA SER A 9 -1.01 -11.80 -6.88
C SER A 9 0.44 -11.82 -6.36
N ILE A 10 0.96 -13.01 -6.07
CA ILE A 10 2.37 -13.20 -5.71
C ILE A 10 3.20 -13.07 -6.98
N THR A 11 4.17 -12.16 -6.97
CA THR A 11 4.90 -11.77 -8.18
C THR A 11 5.81 -12.86 -8.75
N SER A 12 6.32 -13.75 -7.91
CA SER A 12 7.23 -14.82 -8.33
C SER A 12 7.21 -16.01 -7.36
N CYS A 13 7.44 -17.20 -7.92
CA CYS A 13 7.56 -18.46 -7.19
C CYS A 13 8.86 -19.15 -7.60
N ILE A 14 9.62 -19.67 -6.63
CA ILE A 14 10.86 -20.40 -6.89
C ILE A 14 11.02 -21.56 -5.94
N GLU A 15 11.24 -22.75 -6.50
CA GLU A 15 11.58 -23.93 -5.72
C GLU A 15 13.06 -23.87 -5.35
N THR A 16 13.34 -24.07 -4.06
CA THR A 16 14.70 -24.02 -3.52
C THR A 16 15.01 -25.24 -2.69
N SER A 17 16.29 -25.53 -2.53
CA SER A 17 16.75 -26.51 -1.56
C SER A 17 18.03 -26.02 -0.90
N ALA A 18 17.93 -25.66 0.38
CA ALA A 18 19.08 -25.26 1.18
C ALA A 18 20.11 -26.39 1.32
N LYS A 19 19.65 -27.65 1.33
CA LYS A 19 20.51 -28.84 1.48
C LYS A 19 21.54 -28.99 0.37
N ASN A 20 21.17 -28.63 -0.86
CA ASN A 20 22.06 -28.71 -2.03
C ASN A 20 22.32 -27.34 -2.68
N ALA A 21 22.01 -26.26 -1.96
CA ALA A 21 22.13 -24.88 -2.43
C ALA A 21 21.42 -24.58 -3.76
N SER A 22 20.41 -25.37 -4.14
CA SER A 22 19.66 -25.14 -5.38
C SER A 22 18.78 -23.90 -5.26
N ASN A 23 18.93 -22.97 -6.21
CA ASN A 23 18.12 -21.77 -6.38
C ASN A 23 18.09 -20.78 -5.20
N VAL A 24 18.86 -21.02 -4.13
CA VAL A 24 18.87 -20.16 -2.94
C VAL A 24 19.34 -18.76 -3.30
N GLN A 25 20.48 -18.65 -3.99
CA GLN A 25 21.02 -17.35 -4.40
C GLN A 25 20.07 -16.63 -5.36
N GLU A 26 19.42 -17.36 -6.26
CA GLU A 26 18.49 -16.78 -7.23
C GLU A 26 17.23 -16.24 -6.55
N ALA A 27 16.71 -16.95 -5.54
CA ALA A 27 15.61 -16.48 -4.72
C ALA A 27 15.94 -15.14 -4.03
N PHE A 28 17.14 -15.01 -3.46
CA PHE A 28 17.59 -13.76 -2.84
C PHE A 28 17.78 -12.63 -3.86
N LYS A 29 18.36 -12.92 -5.04
CA LYS A 29 18.49 -11.91 -6.11
C LYS A 29 17.13 -11.37 -6.54
N MET A 30 16.15 -12.25 -6.76
CA MET A 30 14.80 -11.85 -7.12
C MET A 30 14.15 -11.00 -6.03
N ALA A 31 14.29 -11.40 -4.76
CA ALA A 31 13.77 -10.63 -3.64
C ALA A 31 14.33 -9.20 -3.61
N VAL A 32 15.65 -9.04 -3.74
CA VAL A 32 16.31 -7.72 -3.78
C VAL A 32 15.86 -6.91 -4.99
N GLN A 33 15.73 -7.53 -6.17
CA GLN A 33 15.25 -6.85 -7.37
C GLN A 33 13.80 -6.35 -7.22
N HIS A 34 12.92 -7.15 -6.61
CA HIS A 34 11.54 -6.73 -6.35
C HIS A 34 11.49 -5.58 -5.33
N TRP A 35 12.28 -5.69 -4.26
CA TRP A 35 12.40 -4.63 -3.25
C TRP A 35 12.83 -3.30 -3.86
N LEU A 36 13.91 -3.30 -4.65
CA LEU A 36 14.42 -2.09 -5.30
C LEU A 36 13.39 -1.42 -6.23
N ARG A 37 12.59 -2.22 -6.95
CA ARG A 37 11.50 -1.69 -7.79
C ARG A 37 10.37 -1.06 -6.98
N LEU A 38 10.07 -1.61 -5.81
CA LEU A 38 9.05 -1.06 -4.91
C LEU A 38 9.52 0.25 -4.28
N GLU A 39 10.76 0.31 -3.78
CA GLU A 39 11.36 1.56 -3.28
C GLU A 39 11.36 2.64 -4.35
N THR A 40 11.81 2.33 -5.57
CA THR A 40 11.82 3.29 -6.69
C THR A 40 10.42 3.83 -7.01
N ARG A 41 9.38 3.00 -6.88
CA ARG A 41 7.99 3.43 -7.09
C ARG A 41 7.47 4.27 -5.93
N ALA A 42 7.81 3.92 -4.70
CA ALA A 42 7.46 4.68 -3.51
C ALA A 42 8.06 6.09 -3.58
N ASP A 43 9.35 6.19 -3.89
CA ASP A 43 10.06 7.47 -4.02
C ASP A 43 9.49 8.32 -5.17
N ARG A 44 9.12 7.70 -6.29
CA ARG A 44 8.49 8.40 -7.42
C ARG A 44 7.06 8.85 -7.15
N ASN A 45 6.35 8.17 -6.25
CA ASN A 45 5.00 8.52 -5.84
C ASN A 45 4.97 9.51 -4.68
N GLU A 46 6.08 10.15 -4.31
CA GLU A 46 6.13 11.34 -3.44
C GLU A 46 5.51 12.61 -4.06
N SER A 47 4.76 12.50 -5.17
CA SER A 47 3.71 13.49 -5.42
C SER A 47 2.66 13.31 -4.32
N PRO A 48 2.28 14.38 -3.58
CA PRO A 48 1.38 14.25 -2.44
C PRO A 48 0.15 13.45 -2.86
N ILE A 49 0.03 12.33 -2.16
CA ILE A 49 -0.92 11.26 -2.34
C ILE A 49 -2.31 11.84 -2.64
N ASN A 50 -2.81 11.56 -3.84
CA ASN A 50 -4.19 11.82 -4.28
C ASN A 50 -5.25 11.06 -3.45
N ASP A 51 -4.83 10.28 -2.45
CA ASP A 51 -5.67 9.62 -1.44
C ASP A 51 -5.86 10.47 -0.17
N THR A 52 -5.27 11.67 -0.12
CA THR A 52 -5.53 12.62 0.96
C THR A 52 -6.88 13.26 0.72
N VAL A 53 -7.89 12.87 1.52
CA VAL A 53 -9.19 13.52 1.49
C VAL A 53 -9.01 14.99 1.90
N ASP A 54 -9.24 15.89 0.95
CA ASP A 54 -9.17 17.33 1.18
C ASP A 54 -10.43 17.81 1.91
N LEU A 55 -10.34 17.87 3.24
CA LEU A 55 -11.44 18.33 4.11
C LEU A 55 -11.75 19.83 3.95
N THR A 56 -10.88 20.60 3.31
CA THR A 56 -11.13 22.04 3.06
C THR A 56 -12.20 22.27 2.00
N LYS A 57 -12.37 21.29 1.09
CA LYS A 57 -13.41 21.32 0.05
C LYS A 57 -14.82 20.98 0.57
N ASN A 58 -14.93 20.41 1.78
CA ASN A 58 -16.21 20.05 2.40
C ASN A 58 -16.69 21.05 3.47
N SER A 59 -16.11 22.26 3.54
CA SER A 59 -16.48 23.24 4.57
C SER A 59 -17.83 23.93 4.33
N SER A 60 -18.54 23.63 3.22
CA SER A 60 -19.71 24.38 2.76
C SER A 60 -21.06 23.69 2.99
N SER A 61 -21.16 22.58 3.72
CA SER A 61 -22.48 21.99 4.05
C SER A 61 -22.51 21.35 5.43
N SER A 62 -23.40 21.88 6.26
CA SER A 62 -23.80 21.39 7.59
C SER A 62 -22.81 21.56 8.74
N ARG A 63 -22.60 22.82 9.17
CA ARG A 63 -22.60 23.09 10.62
C ARG A 63 -24.03 23.33 11.07
N VAL A 64 -24.79 22.25 11.21
CA VAL A 64 -25.97 22.28 12.07
C VAL A 64 -25.44 22.47 13.48
N SER A 65 -25.43 23.72 13.95
CA SER A 65 -25.03 24.07 15.31
C SER A 65 -26.05 23.45 16.26
N CYS A 66 -25.74 22.29 16.83
CA CYS A 66 -26.61 21.56 17.74
C CYS A 66 -26.63 22.17 19.16
N CYS A 67 -25.92 23.29 19.39
CA CYS A 67 -25.81 23.91 20.70
C CYS A 67 -26.06 25.42 20.64
N MET A 68 -27.31 25.82 20.36
CA MET A 68 -27.85 27.08 20.89
C MET A 68 -29.13 26.75 21.63
N ALA A 69 -28.95 26.29 22.87
CA ALA A 69 -30.03 26.08 23.82
C ALA A 69 -30.65 27.44 24.18
N THR A 70 -31.95 27.55 23.89
CA THR A 70 -33.00 28.24 24.66
C THR A 70 -32.60 29.53 25.38
N GLY A 71 -33.07 30.67 24.85
CA GLY A 71 -33.22 31.89 25.65
C GLY A 71 -34.30 31.68 26.71
N ASP A 72 -33.92 31.88 27.98
CA ASP A 72 -34.82 32.08 29.10
C ASP A 72 -35.29 33.54 29.14
N GLU A 73 -36.56 33.73 29.52
CA GLU A 73 -37.31 34.99 29.70
C GLU A 73 -36.72 35.96 30.73
#